data_AF-A0A9Q1BWP0-F1
#
_entry.id   AF-A0A9Q1BWP0-F1
#
_cell.length_a   1.000
_cell.length_b   1.000
_cell.length_c   1.000
_cell.angle_alpha   90.00
_cell.angle_beta   90.00
_cell.angle_gamma   90.00
#
_symmetry.space_group_name_H-M   'P 1'
#
loop_
_entity.id
_entity.type
_entity.pdbx_description
1 polymer ?
#
loop_
_entity_poly.entity_id
_entity_poly.type
_entity_poly.pdbx_seq_one_letter_code
_entity_poly.pdbx_strand_id
1 'polypeptide(L)'
;MVFGNCTRQKSCDDPSGVDSCNNNCNGEPEACVCATGYLKKDGRCVLPSECGCFVTQANAILSLGETYISAGCSEKCTCDNDTLRCNLNFRCDANAACTEQDGVRGCDCQDGYEGDGETCTALYTDCYDVYRIGQRQNGVYTIMPTGWTGSPFNVYCDMTTAGGGWTVSNHK
;
A
#
# COMPACT_ATOMS: atom_id res chain seq x y z
N MET A 1 -25.19 -9.21 23.55
CA MET A 1 -24.04 -9.49 24.44
C MET A 1 -24.34 -10.77 25.19
N VAL A 2 -23.31 -11.51 25.58
CA VAL A 2 -23.39 -12.73 26.39
C VAL A 2 -22.31 -12.68 27.46
N PHE A 3 -22.51 -13.36 28.58
CA PHE A 3 -21.47 -13.48 29.61
C PHE A 3 -20.43 -14.51 29.15
N GLY A 4 -19.14 -14.15 29.14
CA GLY A 4 -18.08 -15.02 28.66
C GLY A 4 -16.68 -14.44 28.82
N ASN A 5 -15.68 -15.18 28.33
CA ASN A 5 -14.28 -14.81 28.50
C ASN A 5 -13.91 -13.57 27.66
N CYS A 6 -13.32 -12.56 28.30
CA CYS A 6 -13.02 -11.26 27.72
C CYS A 6 -11.60 -11.14 27.10
N THR A 7 -10.70 -12.10 27.35
CA THR A 7 -9.27 -11.98 27.00
C THR A 7 -8.94 -11.87 25.51
N ARG A 8 -9.86 -12.24 24.59
CA ARG A 8 -9.70 -12.06 23.13
C ARG A 8 -11.00 -11.65 22.46
N GLN A 9 -11.55 -10.51 22.89
CA GLN A 9 -12.77 -10.00 22.26
C GLN A 9 -12.45 -9.33 20.92
N LYS A 10 -13.07 -9.80 19.85
CA LYS A 10 -13.00 -9.16 18.52
C LYS A 10 -13.77 -7.83 18.50
N SER A 11 -13.21 -6.82 17.87
CA SER A 11 -13.80 -5.50 17.67
C SER A 11 -13.82 -5.13 16.19
N CYS A 12 -14.43 -3.99 15.83
CA CYS A 12 -14.29 -3.50 14.46
C CYS A 12 -12.84 -3.07 14.14
N ASP A 13 -12.10 -2.59 15.14
CA ASP A 13 -10.71 -2.14 14.99
C ASP A 13 -9.71 -3.31 14.99
N ASP A 14 -10.09 -4.42 15.64
CA ASP A 14 -9.34 -5.69 15.61
C ASP A 14 -10.30 -6.86 15.38
N PRO A 15 -10.64 -7.13 14.09
CA PRO A 15 -11.52 -8.23 13.72
C PRO A 15 -10.94 -9.61 14.05
N SER A 16 -9.61 -9.69 14.17
CA SER A 16 -8.86 -10.90 14.45
C SER A 16 -8.80 -11.20 15.95
N GLY A 17 -8.95 -10.18 16.81
CA GLY A 17 -8.85 -10.29 18.27
C GLY A 17 -7.45 -10.69 18.75
N VAL A 18 -6.43 -10.45 17.91
CA VAL A 18 -5.03 -10.84 18.16
C VAL A 18 -4.23 -9.70 18.79
N ASP A 19 -4.53 -8.46 18.43
CA ASP A 19 -3.85 -7.27 18.93
C ASP A 19 -4.53 -6.73 20.19
N SER A 20 -5.83 -6.96 20.32
CA SER A 20 -6.64 -6.63 21.50
C SER A 20 -6.56 -7.70 22.58
N CYS A 21 -5.34 -8.13 22.91
CA CYS A 21 -5.09 -8.93 24.09
C CYS A 21 -5.08 -7.98 25.31
N ASN A 22 -6.22 -7.88 26.00
CA ASN A 22 -6.30 -7.43 27.39
C ASN A 22 -6.05 -5.93 27.70
N ASN A 23 -6.93 -5.02 27.24
CA ASN A 23 -6.99 -3.65 27.81
C ASN A 23 -8.38 -3.22 28.30
N ASN A 24 -9.45 -3.98 28.05
CA ASN A 24 -10.82 -3.54 28.37
C ASN A 24 -11.62 -4.54 29.23
N CYS A 25 -10.93 -5.46 29.91
CA CYS A 25 -11.58 -6.44 30.78
C CYS A 25 -11.74 -5.98 32.23
N ASN A 26 -11.41 -4.71 32.55
CA ASN A 26 -11.50 -4.15 33.91
C ASN A 26 -10.88 -5.05 35.02
N GLY A 27 -9.91 -5.90 34.67
CA GLY A 27 -9.27 -6.84 35.59
C GLY A 27 -9.99 -8.18 35.79
N GLU A 28 -11.11 -8.45 35.13
CA GLU A 28 -11.89 -9.68 35.29
C GLU A 28 -11.82 -10.57 34.02
N PRO A 29 -11.57 -11.88 34.16
CA PRO A 29 -11.47 -12.79 33.01
C PRO A 29 -12.79 -13.02 32.29
N GLU A 30 -13.92 -12.73 32.95
CA GLU A 30 -15.27 -12.90 32.43
C GLU A 30 -16.04 -11.58 32.44
N ALA A 31 -16.64 -11.22 31.31
CA ALA A 31 -17.41 -9.99 31.16
C ALA A 31 -18.53 -10.16 30.13
N CYS A 32 -19.32 -9.12 29.91
CA CYS A 32 -20.25 -9.05 28.79
C CYS A 32 -19.46 -8.89 27.48
N VAL A 33 -19.42 -9.97 26.70
CA VAL A 33 -18.76 -10.03 25.40
C VAL A 33 -19.78 -10.11 24.27
N CYS A 34 -19.33 -9.89 23.05
CA CYS A 34 -20.17 -10.12 21.87
C CYS A 34 -20.32 -11.62 21.62
N ALA A 35 -21.54 -12.03 21.24
CA ALA A 35 -21.78 -13.41 20.84
C ALA A 35 -20.95 -13.75 19.60
N THR A 36 -20.68 -15.03 19.38
CA THR A 36 -19.98 -15.51 18.18
C THR A 36 -20.60 -14.93 16.91
N GLY A 37 -19.78 -14.35 16.05
CA GLY A 37 -20.22 -13.70 14.81
C GLY A 37 -20.52 -12.20 14.92
N TYR A 38 -20.42 -11.61 16.12
CA TYR A 38 -20.59 -10.17 16.34
C TYR A 38 -19.29 -9.50 16.80
N LEU A 39 -19.11 -8.25 16.41
CA LEU A 39 -17.94 -7.43 16.76
C LEU A 39 -18.32 -6.28 17.68
N LYS A 40 -17.42 -5.91 18.58
CA LYS A 40 -17.62 -4.74 19.46
C LYS A 40 -17.33 -3.45 18.69
N LYS A 41 -18.30 -2.53 18.66
CA LYS A 41 -18.17 -1.15 18.14
C LYS A 41 -18.82 -0.21 19.15
N ASP A 42 -18.10 0.79 19.68
CA ASP A 42 -18.64 1.79 20.60
C ASP A 42 -19.45 1.20 21.78
N GLY A 43 -18.99 0.08 22.36
CA GLY A 43 -19.66 -0.58 23.49
C GLY A 43 -20.92 -1.40 23.14
N ARG A 44 -21.34 -1.47 21.87
CA ARG A 44 -22.40 -2.36 21.36
C ARG A 44 -21.81 -3.50 20.52
N CYS A 45 -22.61 -4.55 20.34
CA CYS A 45 -22.27 -5.66 19.45
C CYS A 45 -22.99 -5.49 18.12
N VAL A 46 -22.24 -5.40 17.04
CA VAL A 46 -22.74 -5.19 15.68
C VAL A 46 -22.31 -6.33 14.77
N LEU A 47 -22.96 -6.48 13.62
CA LEU A 47 -22.52 -7.41 12.59
C LEU A 47 -21.21 -6.93 11.94
N PRO A 48 -20.37 -7.83 11.42
CA PRO A 48 -19.14 -7.45 10.71
C PRO A 48 -19.38 -6.46 9.55
N SER A 49 -20.52 -6.59 8.86
CA SER A 49 -20.95 -5.68 7.80
C SER A 49 -21.28 -4.26 8.28
N GLU A 50 -21.46 -4.04 9.59
CA GLU A 50 -21.65 -2.71 10.18
C GLU A 50 -20.33 -2.07 10.64
N CYS A 51 -19.22 -2.84 10.59
CA CYS A 51 -17.87 -2.33 10.84
C CYS A 51 -17.25 -1.76 9.56
N GLY A 52 -17.48 -2.42 8.42
CA GLY A 52 -16.96 -2.05 7.10
C GLY A 52 -17.11 -3.20 6.10
N CYS A 53 -16.29 -3.21 5.05
CA CYS A 53 -16.31 -4.26 4.04
C CYS A 53 -15.54 -5.51 4.49
N PHE A 54 -16.21 -6.65 4.55
CA PHE A 54 -15.58 -7.92 4.94
C PHE A 54 -14.87 -8.59 3.75
N VAL A 55 -13.57 -8.87 3.90
CA VAL A 55 -12.76 -9.62 2.95
C VAL A 55 -12.65 -11.06 3.43
N THR A 56 -13.42 -11.96 2.80
CA THR A 56 -13.50 -13.37 3.18
C THR A 56 -12.16 -14.11 3.12
N GLN A 57 -11.32 -13.78 2.14
CA GLN A 57 -10.04 -14.45 1.88
C GLN A 57 -8.98 -14.18 2.96
N ALA A 58 -9.02 -12.98 3.55
CA ALA A 58 -8.12 -12.57 4.63
C ALA A 58 -8.76 -12.61 6.01
N ASN A 59 -10.07 -12.91 6.09
CA ASN A 59 -10.87 -12.75 7.30
C ASN A 59 -10.67 -11.35 7.96
N ALA A 60 -10.60 -10.33 7.13
CA ALA A 60 -10.30 -8.95 7.52
C ALA A 60 -11.51 -8.03 7.23
N ILE A 61 -11.55 -6.88 7.90
CA ILE A 61 -12.54 -5.83 7.65
C ILE A 61 -11.80 -4.60 7.17
N LEU A 62 -12.23 -4.07 6.03
CA LEU A 62 -11.74 -2.82 5.46
C LEU A 62 -12.71 -1.70 5.80
N SER A 63 -12.17 -0.59 6.30
CA SER A 63 -12.82 0.70 6.46
C SER A 63 -12.96 1.41 5.12
N LEU A 64 -13.77 2.48 5.07
CA LEU A 64 -13.96 3.28 3.86
C LEU A 64 -12.62 3.74 3.25
N GLY A 65 -12.40 3.40 1.98
CA GLY A 65 -11.19 3.75 1.23
C GLY A 65 -10.00 2.80 1.42
N GLU A 66 -10.04 1.91 2.41
CA GLU A 66 -8.97 0.94 2.62
C GLU A 66 -8.95 -0.12 1.51
N THR A 67 -7.76 -0.66 1.27
CA THR A 67 -7.53 -1.65 0.22
C THR A 67 -6.92 -2.93 0.75
N TYR A 68 -7.28 -4.04 0.14
CA TYR A 68 -6.69 -5.36 0.34
C TYR A 68 -6.05 -5.85 -0.95
N ILE A 69 -4.83 -6.37 -0.88
CA ILE A 69 -4.14 -7.02 -1.99
C ILE A 69 -3.89 -8.48 -1.64
N SER A 70 -4.29 -9.38 -2.55
CA SER A 70 -4.20 -10.82 -2.32
C SER A 70 -2.77 -11.34 -2.30
N ALA A 71 -2.55 -12.45 -1.59
CA ALA A 71 -1.63 -13.54 -1.97
C ALA A 71 -0.52 -13.23 -2.98
N GLY A 72 -0.93 -13.34 -4.25
CA GLY A 72 -0.07 -13.23 -5.42
C GLY A 72 -0.23 -11.92 -6.18
N CYS A 73 -0.69 -10.84 -5.53
CA CYS A 73 -0.99 -9.55 -6.15
C CYS A 73 -1.81 -9.66 -7.44
N SER A 74 -2.75 -10.62 -7.49
CA SER A 74 -3.65 -10.85 -8.63
C SER A 74 -5.02 -10.23 -8.42
N GLU A 75 -5.32 -9.81 -7.20
CA GLU A 75 -6.56 -9.15 -6.83
C GLU A 75 -6.28 -7.98 -5.90
N LYS A 76 -6.93 -6.85 -6.19
CA LYS A 76 -7.00 -5.70 -5.29
C LYS A 76 -8.45 -5.34 -5.02
N CYS A 77 -8.83 -5.28 -3.76
CA CYS A 77 -10.15 -4.85 -3.32
C CYS A 77 -10.09 -3.50 -2.62
N THR A 78 -11.06 -2.64 -2.87
CA THR A 78 -11.26 -1.37 -2.16
C THR A 78 -12.63 -1.37 -1.51
N CYS A 79 -12.73 -0.90 -0.27
CA CYS A 79 -14.02 -0.68 0.36
C CYS A 79 -14.56 0.70 -0.02
N ASP A 80 -15.66 0.73 -0.79
CA ASP A 80 -16.35 1.96 -1.18
C ASP A 80 -17.79 1.92 -0.68
N ASN A 81 -18.14 2.82 0.27
CA ASN A 81 -19.47 2.93 0.86
C ASN A 81 -20.08 1.56 1.25
N ASP A 82 -19.39 0.81 2.13
CA ASP A 82 -19.76 -0.54 2.59
C ASP A 82 -19.84 -1.61 1.49
N THR A 83 -19.44 -1.28 0.26
CA THR A 83 -19.37 -2.22 -0.86
C THR A 83 -17.92 -2.56 -1.18
N LEU A 84 -17.58 -3.85 -1.08
CA LEU A 84 -16.27 -4.34 -1.48
C LEU A 84 -16.17 -4.38 -3.01
N ARG A 85 -15.25 -3.60 -3.59
CA ARG A 85 -15.00 -3.53 -5.03
C ARG A 85 -13.65 -4.14 -5.35
N CYS A 86 -13.64 -5.30 -6.01
CA CYS A 86 -12.41 -6.03 -6.32
C CYS A 86 -12.08 -6.01 -7.82
N ASN A 87 -10.83 -5.74 -8.14
CA ASN A 87 -10.25 -5.96 -9.45
C ASN A 87 -9.46 -7.27 -9.45
N LEU A 88 -10.01 -8.31 -10.08
CA LEU A 88 -9.41 -9.65 -10.15
C LEU A 88 -8.31 -9.81 -11.22
N ASN A 89 -8.02 -8.75 -11.97
CA ASN A 89 -6.93 -8.70 -12.94
C ASN A 89 -5.84 -7.72 -12.49
N PHE A 90 -5.81 -7.41 -11.19
CA PHE A 90 -4.82 -6.55 -10.60
C PHE A 90 -3.42 -7.17 -10.76
N ARG A 91 -2.43 -6.29 -10.90
CA ARG A 91 -1.01 -6.62 -10.95
C ARG A 91 -0.22 -5.37 -10.65
N CYS A 92 0.87 -5.52 -9.92
CA CYS A 92 1.85 -4.45 -9.78
C CYS A 92 2.45 -4.05 -11.14
N ASP A 93 3.09 -2.89 -11.20
CA ASP A 93 3.88 -2.49 -12.37
C ASP A 93 4.90 -3.57 -12.73
N ALA A 94 5.30 -3.65 -14.00
CA ALA A 94 6.33 -4.58 -14.44
C ALA A 94 7.69 -4.33 -13.76
N ASN A 95 7.92 -3.10 -13.27
CA ASN A 95 9.09 -2.69 -12.52
C ASN A 95 8.81 -2.56 -11.01
N ALA A 96 7.80 -3.27 -10.50
CA ALA A 96 7.50 -3.38 -9.09
C ALA A 96 7.51 -4.84 -8.62
N ALA A 97 7.83 -5.03 -7.34
CA ALA A 97 7.68 -6.29 -6.65
C ALA A 97 6.41 -6.28 -5.79
N CYS A 98 5.74 -7.43 -5.74
CA CYS A 98 4.69 -7.68 -4.75
C CYS A 98 5.36 -8.00 -3.41
N THR A 99 5.25 -7.08 -2.44
CA THR A 99 5.94 -7.18 -1.14
C THR A 99 4.93 -7.25 0.00
N GLU A 100 5.35 -7.82 1.15
CA GLU A 100 4.55 -7.84 2.37
C GLU A 100 5.41 -7.27 3.52
N GLN A 101 4.94 -6.18 4.13
CA GLN A 101 5.60 -5.52 5.24
C GLN A 101 4.59 -5.38 6.39
N ASP A 102 4.95 -5.91 7.58
CA ASP A 102 4.08 -5.92 8.77
C ASP A 102 2.68 -6.52 8.51
N GLY A 103 2.59 -7.53 7.64
CA GLY A 103 1.34 -8.19 7.27
C GLY A 103 0.48 -7.43 6.25
N VAL A 104 0.92 -6.24 5.80
CA VAL A 104 0.29 -5.48 4.72
C VAL A 104 0.99 -5.79 3.41
N ARG A 105 0.24 -6.26 2.42
CA ARG A 105 0.74 -6.53 1.07
C ARG A 105 0.57 -5.31 0.18
N GLY A 106 1.61 -4.99 -0.57
CA GLY A 106 1.67 -3.83 -1.47
C GLY A 106 2.49 -4.11 -2.72
N CYS A 107 2.51 -3.12 -3.61
CA CYS A 107 3.45 -3.06 -4.71
C CYS A 107 4.55 -2.08 -4.34
N ASP A 108 5.80 -2.49 -4.49
CA ASP A 108 6.96 -1.65 -4.20
C ASP A 108 7.84 -1.55 -5.44
N CYS A 109 8.20 -0.34 -5.85
CA CYS A 109 9.00 -0.15 -7.05
C CYS A 109 10.40 -0.74 -6.85
N GLN A 110 10.93 -1.37 -7.89
CA GLN A 110 12.30 -1.89 -7.87
C GLN A 110 13.33 -0.75 -7.83
N ASP A 111 14.56 -1.08 -7.41
CA ASP A 111 15.67 -0.13 -7.40
C ASP A 111 15.81 0.61 -8.74
N GLY A 112 15.84 1.94 -8.67
CA GLY A 112 15.89 2.80 -9.86
C GLY A 112 14.53 3.15 -10.46
N TYR A 113 13.42 2.85 -9.76
CA TYR A 113 12.08 3.30 -10.10
C TYR A 113 11.39 3.95 -8.90
N GLU A 114 10.48 4.89 -9.15
CA GLU A 114 9.65 5.55 -8.14
C GLU A 114 8.19 5.62 -8.60
N GLY A 115 7.27 5.55 -7.63
CA GLY A 115 5.84 5.66 -7.84
C GLY A 115 5.07 5.02 -6.70
N ASP A 116 3.84 4.59 -6.97
CA ASP A 116 2.95 3.92 -6.00
C ASP A 116 3.02 2.38 -6.10
N GLY A 117 3.96 1.84 -6.89
CA GLY A 117 4.11 0.41 -7.15
C GLY A 117 3.15 -0.16 -8.19
N GLU A 118 2.02 0.50 -8.44
CA GLU A 118 1.10 0.20 -9.55
C GLU A 118 1.53 0.90 -10.84
N THR A 119 2.15 2.07 -10.69
CA THR A 119 2.83 2.83 -11.73
C THR A 119 4.24 3.14 -11.25
N CYS A 120 5.24 2.51 -11.85
CA CYS A 120 6.64 2.79 -11.52
C CYS A 120 7.32 3.51 -12.69
N THR A 121 7.92 4.65 -12.40
CA THR A 121 8.63 5.47 -13.37
C THR A 121 10.12 5.43 -13.09
N ALA A 122 10.93 5.26 -14.14
CA ALA A 122 12.38 5.14 -13.97
C ALA A 122 12.95 6.44 -13.38
N LEU A 123 13.72 6.30 -12.30
CA LEU A 123 14.54 7.36 -11.74
C LEU A 123 15.84 7.46 -12.54
N TYR A 124 16.07 8.64 -13.07
CA TYR A 124 17.31 8.94 -13.77
C TYR A 124 18.18 9.79 -12.85
N THR A 125 19.39 9.34 -12.53
CA THR A 125 20.30 10.15 -11.70
C THR A 125 21.03 11.21 -12.52
N ASP A 126 21.13 11.00 -13.84
CA ASP A 126 21.61 11.95 -14.83
C ASP A 126 21.14 11.56 -16.24
N CYS A 127 21.53 12.35 -17.25
CA CYS A 127 21.21 12.07 -18.65
C CYS A 127 21.88 10.80 -19.19
N TYR A 128 22.95 10.33 -18.54
CA TYR A 128 23.64 9.11 -18.94
C TYR A 128 22.82 7.88 -18.54
N ASP A 129 22.12 7.90 -17.41
CA ASP A 129 21.15 6.87 -17.04
C ASP A 129 19.98 6.80 -18.04
N VAL A 130 19.44 7.96 -18.43
CA VAL A 130 18.40 8.05 -19.47
C VAL A 130 18.90 7.41 -20.78
N TYR A 131 20.14 7.73 -21.17
CA TYR A 131 20.76 7.14 -22.35
C TYR A 131 20.97 5.62 -22.20
N ARG A 132 21.39 5.12 -21.04
CA ARG A 132 21.66 3.69 -20.85
C ARG A 132 20.41 2.82 -21.04
N ILE A 133 19.23 3.30 -20.67
CA ILE A 133 17.97 2.56 -20.83
C ILE A 133 17.38 2.60 -22.26
N GLY A 134 18.13 3.13 -23.23
CA GLY A 134 17.74 3.12 -24.65
C GLY A 134 17.06 4.38 -25.15
N GLN A 135 16.88 5.42 -24.32
CA GLN A 135 16.38 6.71 -24.80
C GLN A 135 17.45 7.40 -25.66
N ARG A 136 17.08 7.84 -26.86
CA ARG A 136 18.00 8.44 -27.85
C ARG A 136 17.57 9.82 -28.33
N GLN A 137 16.48 10.35 -27.79
CA GLN A 137 15.96 11.66 -28.17
C GLN A 137 16.60 12.73 -27.28
N ASN A 138 17.10 13.81 -27.90
CA ASN A 138 17.47 14.99 -27.13
C ASN A 138 16.20 15.60 -26.54
N GLY A 139 16.27 16.13 -25.32
CA GLY A 139 15.10 16.68 -24.68
C GLY A 139 15.32 17.04 -23.23
N VAL A 140 14.26 17.55 -22.61
CA VAL A 140 14.25 17.81 -21.17
C VAL A 140 13.78 16.56 -20.45
N TYR A 141 14.59 16.08 -19.51
CA TYR A 141 14.30 14.92 -18.68
C TYR A 141 14.32 15.29 -17.20
N THR A 142 13.47 14.61 -16.44
CA THR A 142 13.43 14.72 -14.98
C THR A 142 14.55 13.86 -14.38
N ILE A 143 15.43 14.49 -13.61
CA ILE A 143 16.58 13.86 -13.00
C ILE A 143 16.49 13.99 -11.47
N MET A 144 16.85 12.92 -10.76
CA MET A 144 16.99 12.88 -9.31
C MET A 144 18.38 12.33 -8.95
N PRO A 145 19.36 13.21 -8.68
CA PRO A 145 20.72 12.76 -8.33
C PRO A 145 20.75 11.96 -7.03
N THR A 146 21.62 10.94 -6.96
CA THR A 146 21.79 10.13 -5.76
C THR A 146 22.20 10.98 -4.55
N GLY A 147 21.49 10.85 -3.43
CA GLY A 147 21.75 11.60 -2.20
C GLY A 147 21.18 13.03 -2.21
N TRP A 148 20.44 13.42 -3.24
CA TRP A 148 19.66 14.66 -3.25
C TRP A 148 18.42 14.51 -2.36
N THR A 149 18.22 15.44 -1.44
CA THR A 149 17.07 15.44 -0.52
C THR A 149 15.92 16.33 -1.00
N GLY A 150 16.08 16.99 -2.14
CA GLY A 150 15.04 17.81 -2.74
C GLY A 150 14.20 17.02 -3.74
N SER A 151 13.20 17.68 -4.33
CA SER A 151 12.42 17.10 -5.43
C SER A 151 13.25 16.89 -6.69
N PRO A 152 12.88 15.94 -7.57
CA PRO A 152 13.45 15.83 -8.90
C PRO A 152 13.34 17.14 -9.68
N PHE A 153 14.28 17.39 -10.60
CA PHE A 153 14.28 18.59 -11.42
C PHE A 153 14.60 18.30 -12.89
N ASN A 154 14.18 19.21 -13.76
CA ASN A 154 14.32 19.08 -15.19
C ASN A 154 15.70 19.56 -15.67
N VAL A 155 16.38 18.74 -16.48
CA VAL A 155 17.62 19.12 -17.18
C VAL A 155 17.49 18.82 -18.67
N TYR A 156 18.25 19.53 -19.51
CA TYR A 156 18.37 19.17 -20.91
C TYR A 156 19.42 18.07 -21.09
N CYS A 157 19.01 16.97 -21.71
CA CYS A 157 19.87 15.87 -22.07
C CYS A 157 20.16 15.86 -23.57
N ASP A 158 21.44 15.85 -23.91
CA ASP A 158 21.91 15.59 -25.27
C ASP A 158 22.29 14.11 -25.42
N MET A 159 21.48 13.40 -26.21
CA MET A 159 21.61 11.98 -26.50
C MET A 159 22.30 11.70 -27.83
N THR A 160 22.68 12.74 -28.57
CA THR A 160 23.20 12.62 -29.94
C THR A 160 24.68 12.98 -30.04
N THR A 161 25.12 14.01 -29.32
CA THR A 161 26.48 14.54 -29.44
C THR A 161 27.46 13.66 -28.69
N ALA A 162 28.63 13.42 -29.29
CA ALA A 162 29.78 12.75 -28.65
C ALA A 162 29.41 11.44 -27.90
N GLY A 163 28.51 10.64 -28.48
CA GLY A 163 28.10 9.35 -27.90
C GLY A 163 26.87 9.40 -26.98
N GLY A 164 26.31 10.59 -26.72
CA GLY A 164 25.05 10.79 -25.99
C GLY A 164 25.15 10.64 -24.47
N GLY A 165 24.09 11.04 -23.77
CA GLY A 165 23.99 10.97 -22.30
C GLY A 165 24.53 12.20 -21.58
N TRP A 166 24.68 13.33 -22.25
CA TRP A 166 25.24 14.54 -21.66
C TRP A 166 24.19 15.39 -20.96
N THR A 167 24.41 15.64 -19.67
CA THR A 167 23.65 16.65 -18.92
C THR A 167 24.18 18.04 -19.26
N VAL A 168 23.38 18.86 -19.91
CA VAL A 168 23.78 20.22 -20.30
C VAL A 168 23.45 21.19 -19.19
N SER A 169 24.49 21.66 -18.48
CA SER A 169 24.38 22.72 -17.48
C SER A 169 24.44 24.07 -18.18
N ASN A 170 23.36 24.85 -18.08
CA ASN A 170 23.33 26.19 -18.66
C ASN A 170 24.08 27.16 -17.71
N HIS A 171 25.39 27.28 -17.87
CA HIS A 171 26.15 28.34 -17.22
C HIS A 171 25.73 29.68 -17.83
N LYS A 172 25.02 30.51 -17.06
CA LYS A 172 24.92 31.95 -17.29
C LYS A 172 25.94 32.66 -16.40
#